data_AF-A0AA92TX82-F1
#
_entry.id   AF-A0AA92TX82-F1
#
_cell.length_a   1.000
_cell.length_b   1.000
_cell.length_c   1.000
_cell.angle_alpha   90.00
_cell.angle_beta   90.00
_cell.angle_gamma   90.00
#
_symmetry.space_group_name_H-M   'P 1'
#
loop_
_entity.id
_entity.type
_entity.pdbx_description
1 polymer ?
#
loop_
_entity_poly.entity_id
_entity_poly.type
_entity_poly.pdbx_seq_one_letter_code
_entity_poly.pdbx_strand_id
1 'polypeptide(L)'
;MLACAQKLSVSSFEVSQGDILARASATCRYDTNDKYCALIKVGVALDGVEFECSGGVIDVVRKTGEYWVYLPQNNSKLRVLHNDYTPLEINFYDYGIGKVESGVTYVLTLEKSVGQFHASISSNTLVIPVKNGVNIEMVRVEGGTFAMGATPEMLEPYDNERPAHQVTLTKNYYIGKYEVTQHLWESVMGNNPSVFKGKTLPVESVTWKDCHEFIKKLNIVTGRVFRLPTEAEWEYAARGGNKGKGYQYSGSDILSDVAWWGANSKQPHPVGTKLPNELGIYDMSGNVWEWVEDGKGEYQSTAQSDPIMISPRTLSKMYRGGGFPNNERNCRSSVRIGDPFTAHDSSLGFRLALSE
;
A
#
# COMPACT_ATOMS: atom_id res chain seq x y z
N MET A 1 11.50 -22.82 12.59
CA MET A 1 11.53 -21.34 12.71
C MET A 1 12.55 -20.84 11.68
N LEU A 2 12.11 -20.51 10.47
CA LEU A 2 12.95 -19.77 9.52
C LEU A 2 12.57 -18.30 9.66
N ALA A 3 13.48 -17.47 10.17
CA ALA A 3 13.30 -16.03 10.15
C ALA A 3 13.45 -15.56 8.69
N CYS A 4 12.39 -14.99 8.11
CA CYS A 4 12.48 -14.25 6.85
C CYS A 4 13.26 -12.96 7.13
N ALA A 5 14.53 -12.90 6.73
CA ALA A 5 15.31 -11.66 6.77
C ALA A 5 14.68 -10.63 5.81
N GLN A 6 14.48 -9.40 6.28
CA GLN A 6 13.95 -8.31 5.47
C GLN A 6 14.98 -7.89 4.40
N LYS A 7 14.58 -7.16 3.36
CA LYS A 7 15.51 -6.69 2.30
C LYS A 7 15.72 -5.17 2.41
N LEU A 8 16.95 -4.72 2.20
CA LEU A 8 17.31 -3.32 1.98
C LEU A 8 17.55 -3.10 0.49
N SER A 9 17.22 -1.91 -0.01
CA SER A 9 17.49 -1.49 -1.39
C SER A 9 18.10 -0.10 -1.42
N VAL A 10 18.90 0.17 -2.43
CA VAL A 10 19.44 1.52 -2.68
C VAL A 10 18.40 2.31 -3.48
N SER A 11 18.00 3.48 -2.98
CA SER A 11 17.11 4.38 -3.73
C SER A 11 17.87 5.38 -4.59
N SER A 12 19.02 5.87 -4.11
CA SER A 12 19.93 6.70 -4.89
C SER A 12 21.37 6.54 -4.43
N PHE A 13 22.31 6.69 -5.36
CA PHE A 13 23.73 6.82 -5.04
C PHE A 13 24.38 7.80 -6.03
N GLU A 14 24.86 8.93 -5.53
CA GLU A 14 25.34 10.02 -6.38
C GLU A 14 26.51 10.78 -5.75
N VAL A 15 27.25 11.52 -6.58
CA VAL A 15 28.31 12.42 -6.11
C VAL A 15 27.68 13.66 -5.49
N SER A 16 28.10 14.02 -4.28
CA SER A 16 27.64 15.25 -3.62
C SER A 16 28.42 16.46 -4.17
N GLN A 17 27.89 17.08 -5.23
CA GLN A 17 28.56 18.20 -5.89
C GLN A 17 28.79 19.38 -4.91
N GLY A 18 30.03 19.86 -4.82
CA GLY A 18 30.41 20.98 -3.96
C GLY A 18 30.65 20.62 -2.49
N ASP A 19 30.42 19.38 -2.08
CA ASP A 19 30.70 18.91 -0.72
C ASP A 19 32.21 18.67 -0.53
N ILE A 20 32.79 19.36 0.46
CA ILE A 20 34.22 19.30 0.77
C ILE A 20 34.55 18.45 2.01
N LEU A 21 33.57 17.77 2.62
CA LEU A 21 33.74 17.11 3.93
C LEU A 21 34.75 15.96 3.90
N ALA A 22 34.92 15.27 2.76
CA ALA A 22 35.98 14.27 2.60
C ALA A 22 37.40 14.87 2.72
N ARG A 23 37.55 16.20 2.56
CA ARG A 23 38.82 16.95 2.57
C ARG A 23 38.92 17.99 3.67
N ALA A 24 37.83 18.27 4.39
CA ALA A 24 37.82 19.27 5.45
C ALA A 24 38.59 18.76 6.67
N SER A 25 39.43 19.62 7.28
CA SER A 25 40.33 19.24 8.36
C SER A 25 39.63 18.58 9.56
N ALA A 26 38.39 18.99 9.85
CA ALA A 26 37.60 18.44 10.95
C ALA A 26 37.03 17.03 10.69
N THR A 27 36.95 16.60 9.42
CA THR A 27 36.18 15.41 9.02
C THR A 27 36.93 14.49 8.09
N CYS A 28 38.10 14.88 7.57
CA CYS A 28 38.89 14.04 6.70
C CYS A 28 39.43 12.78 7.42
N ARG A 29 39.68 11.74 6.63
CA ARG A 29 40.36 10.51 7.01
C ARG A 29 41.35 10.15 5.91
N TYR A 30 42.38 9.41 6.28
CA TYR A 30 43.42 8.97 5.36
C TYR A 30 43.43 7.45 5.25
N ASP A 31 43.60 6.95 4.03
CA ASP A 31 43.85 5.53 3.79
C ASP A 31 45.30 5.16 4.16
N THR A 32 45.65 3.89 4.06
CA THR A 32 47.00 3.39 4.39
C THR A 32 48.11 3.91 3.49
N ASN A 33 47.78 4.67 2.44
CA ASN A 33 48.72 5.30 1.51
C ASN A 33 48.75 6.83 1.66
N ASP A 34 48.28 7.37 2.79
CA ASP A 34 48.17 8.80 3.09
C ASP A 34 47.33 9.61 2.07
N LYS A 35 46.36 8.95 1.42
CA LYS A 35 45.39 9.62 0.53
C LYS A 35 44.09 9.88 1.26
N TYR A 36 43.39 10.96 0.88
CA TYR A 36 42.07 11.25 1.43
C TYR A 36 41.12 10.08 1.13
N CYS A 37 40.45 9.59 2.16
CA CYS A 37 39.36 8.64 1.98
C CYS A 37 38.24 9.29 1.14
N ALA A 38 37.54 8.45 0.38
CA ALA A 38 36.22 8.82 -0.09
C ALA A 38 35.26 8.80 1.10
N LEU A 39 34.31 9.74 1.15
CA LEU A 39 33.25 9.77 2.15
C LEU A 39 31.93 9.37 1.49
N ILE A 40 31.25 8.35 2.01
CA ILE A 40 29.88 8.05 1.65
C ILE A 40 28.96 8.40 2.83
N LYS A 41 28.04 9.33 2.62
CA LYS A 41 26.94 9.61 3.55
C LYS A 41 25.79 8.66 3.26
N VAL A 42 25.61 7.67 4.13
CA VAL A 42 24.59 6.63 3.99
C VAL A 42 23.36 7.02 4.79
N GLY A 43 22.34 7.54 4.11
CA GLY A 43 21.03 7.84 4.70
C GLY A 43 20.24 6.55 4.93
N VAL A 44 20.02 6.19 6.20
CA VAL A 44 19.23 5.01 6.58
C VAL A 44 18.68 5.16 8.00
N ALA A 45 17.37 4.94 8.16
CA ALA A 45 16.70 4.95 9.47
C ALA A 45 16.80 3.56 10.16
N LEU A 46 18.04 3.10 10.39
CA LEU A 46 18.37 1.85 11.05
C LEU A 46 19.55 2.01 12.01
N ASP A 47 19.46 1.30 13.13
CA ASP A 47 20.49 1.26 14.16
C ASP A 47 21.28 -0.04 14.05
N GLY A 48 22.59 -0.01 14.32
CA GLY A 48 23.43 -1.22 14.26
C GLY A 48 23.74 -1.70 12.84
N VAL A 49 23.84 -0.76 11.89
CA VAL A 49 24.27 -1.05 10.52
C VAL A 49 25.80 -1.10 10.46
N GLU A 50 26.32 -2.16 9.84
CA GLU A 50 27.76 -2.37 9.61
C GLU A 50 28.08 -2.30 8.12
N PHE A 51 29.34 -1.99 7.80
CA PHE A 51 29.80 -1.76 6.43
C PHE A 51 31.08 -2.53 6.13
N GLU A 52 31.14 -3.19 4.98
CA GLU A 52 32.32 -3.89 4.48
C GLU A 52 32.64 -3.42 3.05
N CYS A 53 33.93 -3.27 2.74
CA CYS A 53 34.41 -3.03 1.38
C CYS A 53 35.73 -3.77 1.14
N SER A 54 36.17 -3.80 -0.12
CA SER A 54 37.50 -4.30 -0.44
C SER A 54 38.57 -3.39 0.17
N GLY A 55 39.56 -3.98 0.84
CA GLY A 55 40.60 -3.21 1.53
C GLY A 55 40.18 -2.61 2.88
N GLY A 56 38.96 -2.89 3.35
CA GLY A 56 38.48 -2.49 4.67
C GLY A 56 37.93 -1.06 4.75
N VAL A 57 36.89 -0.88 5.57
CA VAL A 57 36.35 0.44 5.90
C VAL A 57 37.29 1.12 6.90
N ILE A 58 37.70 2.36 6.62
CA ILE A 58 38.68 3.09 7.43
C ILE A 58 38.05 3.63 8.71
N ASP A 59 36.84 4.19 8.61
CA ASP A 59 36.10 4.74 9.75
C ASP A 59 34.60 4.76 9.44
N VAL A 60 33.76 4.69 10.48
CA VAL A 60 32.31 4.86 10.40
C VAL A 60 31.86 5.78 11.52
N VAL A 61 31.32 6.94 11.16
CA VAL A 61 30.76 7.90 12.12
C VAL A 61 29.24 7.89 12.04
N ARG A 62 28.59 7.48 13.13
CA ARG A 62 27.12 7.54 13.23
C ARG A 62 26.66 8.98 13.47
N LYS A 63 25.68 9.44 12.69
CA LYS A 63 24.95 10.70 12.85
C LYS A 63 23.46 10.40 13.00
N THR A 64 22.68 11.40 13.40
CA THR A 64 21.24 11.25 13.51
C THR A 64 20.64 11.03 12.12
N GLY A 65 20.19 9.80 11.84
CA GLY A 65 19.53 9.42 10.58
C GLY A 65 20.48 9.05 9.42
N GLU A 66 21.80 9.02 9.63
CA GLU A 66 22.77 8.61 8.61
C GLU A 66 24.08 8.07 9.21
N TYR A 67 24.85 7.37 8.38
CA TYR A 67 26.22 6.92 8.69
C TYR A 67 27.20 7.57 7.71
N TRP A 68 28.32 8.05 8.23
CA TRP A 68 29.42 8.55 7.40
C TRP A 68 30.47 7.46 7.30
N VAL A 69 30.62 6.87 6.12
CA VAL A 69 31.48 5.72 5.87
C VAL A 69 32.70 6.17 5.07
N TYR A 70 33.88 5.98 5.63
CA TYR A 70 35.14 6.39 5.01
C TYR A 70 35.82 5.17 4.36
N LEU A 71 36.03 5.25 3.06
CA LEU A 71 36.56 4.16 2.25
C LEU A 71 37.87 4.56 1.58
N PRO A 72 38.81 3.61 1.39
CA PRO A 72 39.93 3.81 0.48
C PRO A 72 39.43 4.08 -0.94
N GLN A 73 40.15 4.92 -1.68
CA GLN A 73 39.87 5.17 -3.10
C GLN A 73 39.94 3.87 -3.93
N ASN A 74 39.39 3.89 -5.13
CA ASN A 74 39.30 2.77 -6.07
C ASN A 74 38.37 1.62 -5.65
N ASN A 75 37.70 1.72 -4.50
CA ASN A 75 36.60 0.82 -4.17
C ASN A 75 35.46 0.99 -5.18
N SER A 76 34.95 -0.13 -5.70
CA SER A 76 33.83 -0.17 -6.64
C SER A 76 32.57 -0.79 -6.04
N LYS A 77 32.64 -1.22 -4.78
CA LYS A 77 31.53 -1.88 -4.09
C LYS A 77 31.52 -1.51 -2.61
N LEU A 78 30.32 -1.54 -2.03
CA LEU A 78 30.09 -1.47 -0.59
C LEU A 78 29.08 -2.54 -0.20
N ARG A 79 29.34 -3.26 0.89
CA ARG A 79 28.39 -4.20 1.46
C ARG A 79 27.86 -3.66 2.78
N VAL A 80 26.54 -3.70 2.93
CA VAL A 80 25.81 -3.24 4.12
C VAL A 80 25.25 -4.44 4.85
N LEU A 81 25.52 -4.50 6.15
CA LEU A 81 25.15 -5.61 7.03
C LEU A 81 24.25 -5.12 8.17
N HIS A 82 23.30 -5.95 8.57
CA HIS A 82 22.41 -5.71 9.71
C HIS A 82 21.80 -7.04 10.17
N ASN A 83 21.45 -7.17 11.45
CA ASN A 83 20.90 -8.41 12.01
C ASN A 83 19.54 -8.80 11.41
N ASP A 84 18.69 -7.82 11.14
CA ASP A 84 17.32 -8.03 10.63
C ASP A 84 17.18 -8.03 9.10
N TYR A 85 18.25 -7.71 8.36
CA TYR A 85 18.21 -7.57 6.89
C TYR A 85 19.21 -8.49 6.20
N THR A 86 18.85 -9.01 5.02
CA THR A 86 19.81 -9.71 4.16
C THR A 86 20.94 -8.75 3.78
N PRO A 87 22.21 -9.19 3.83
CA PRO A 87 23.35 -8.38 3.38
C PRO A 87 23.11 -7.76 2.00
N LEU A 88 23.23 -6.44 1.90
CA LEU A 88 23.07 -5.71 0.65
C LEU A 88 24.44 -5.41 0.04
N GLU A 89 24.74 -5.96 -1.13
CA GLU A 89 25.91 -5.60 -1.92
C GLU A 89 25.55 -4.51 -2.94
N ILE A 90 26.28 -3.41 -2.90
CA ILE A 90 26.06 -2.24 -3.74
C ILE A 90 27.24 -2.13 -4.70
N ASN A 91 26.98 -2.25 -6.00
CA ASN A 91 27.98 -2.07 -7.03
C ASN A 91 27.90 -0.64 -7.58
N PHE A 92 28.98 0.12 -7.43
CA PHE A 92 28.99 1.55 -7.76
C PHE A 92 28.87 1.82 -9.26
N TYR A 93 29.19 0.82 -10.11
CA TYR A 93 28.97 0.90 -11.56
C TYR A 93 27.49 1.03 -11.91
N ASP A 94 26.60 0.45 -11.11
CA ASP A 94 25.14 0.48 -11.36
C ASP A 94 24.56 1.90 -11.22
N TYR A 95 25.33 2.81 -10.61
CA TYR A 95 24.95 4.21 -10.34
C TYR A 95 25.85 5.21 -11.10
N GLY A 96 26.61 4.75 -12.10
CA GLY A 96 27.47 5.60 -12.91
C GLY A 96 28.70 6.17 -12.19
N ILE A 97 28.99 5.73 -10.96
CA ILE A 97 30.17 6.16 -10.18
C ILE A 97 31.39 5.31 -10.53
N GLY A 98 31.19 4.00 -10.74
CA GLY A 98 32.26 3.05 -11.05
C GLY A 98 33.21 2.81 -9.87
N LYS A 99 34.10 3.75 -9.57
CA LYS A 99 35.04 3.67 -8.43
C LYS A 99 34.99 4.97 -7.63
N VAL A 100 35.03 4.88 -6.30
CA VAL A 100 35.13 6.06 -5.46
C VAL A 100 36.52 6.71 -5.56
N GLU A 101 36.53 8.03 -5.60
CA GLU A 101 37.72 8.85 -5.80
C GLU A 101 38.19 9.45 -4.47
N SER A 102 39.51 9.60 -4.34
CA SER A 102 40.14 10.19 -3.15
C SER A 102 39.60 11.59 -2.86
N GLY A 103 39.07 11.80 -1.65
CA GLY A 103 38.60 13.12 -1.21
C GLY A 103 37.28 13.58 -1.84
N VAL A 104 36.50 12.68 -2.42
CA VAL A 104 35.15 12.95 -2.94
C VAL A 104 34.10 12.49 -1.94
N THR A 105 33.05 13.30 -1.78
CA THR A 105 31.88 12.96 -0.98
C THR A 105 30.76 12.43 -1.87
N TYR A 106 30.14 11.33 -1.47
CA TYR A 106 29.00 10.69 -2.13
C TYR A 106 27.82 10.62 -1.16
N VAL A 107 26.60 10.59 -1.70
CA VAL A 107 25.36 10.37 -0.93
C VAL A 107 24.73 9.08 -1.40
N LEU A 108 24.55 8.14 -0.47
CA LEU A 108 23.88 6.86 -0.66
C LEU A 108 22.61 6.86 0.18
N THR A 109 21.45 6.74 -0.45
CA THR A 109 20.17 6.62 0.25
C THR A 109 19.70 5.18 0.23
N LEU A 110 19.47 4.60 1.40
CA LEU A 110 18.93 3.25 1.54
C LEU A 110 17.47 3.31 1.98
N GLU A 111 16.67 2.44 1.40
CA GLU A 111 15.27 2.27 1.74
C GLU A 111 15.03 0.83 2.20
N LYS A 112 14.21 0.69 3.23
CA LYS A 112 13.70 -0.62 3.65
C LYS A 112 12.81 -1.13 2.52
N SER A 113 13.17 -2.24 1.91
CA SER A 113 12.25 -2.92 1.02
C SER A 113 11.14 -3.49 1.90
N VAL A 114 9.97 -2.83 1.90
CA VAL A 114 8.73 -3.47 2.33
C VAL A 114 8.66 -4.78 1.55
N GLY A 115 8.66 -5.91 2.25
CA GLY A 115 8.88 -7.25 1.68
C GLY A 115 8.27 -7.38 0.30
N GLN A 116 9.12 -7.25 -0.73
CA GLN A 116 8.69 -7.42 -2.10
C GLN A 116 8.53 -8.93 -2.31
N PHE A 117 7.29 -9.40 -2.20
CA PHE A 117 6.76 -10.26 -3.24
C PHE A 117 7.26 -9.71 -4.58
N HIS A 118 7.91 -10.55 -5.37
CA HIS A 118 8.41 -10.25 -6.71
C HIS A 118 7.55 -9.19 -7.40
N ALA A 119 8.01 -7.93 -7.36
CA ALA A 119 7.51 -6.91 -8.25
C ALA A 119 8.21 -7.20 -9.58
N SER A 120 7.58 -8.04 -10.39
CA SER A 120 7.39 -7.59 -11.77
C SER A 120 6.89 -6.14 -11.66
N ILE A 121 7.42 -5.23 -12.47
CA ILE A 121 6.67 -4.01 -12.77
C ILE A 121 5.30 -4.53 -13.19
N SER A 122 4.30 -4.47 -12.28
CA SER A 122 3.04 -5.11 -12.57
C SER A 122 2.47 -4.30 -13.72
N SER A 123 2.28 -4.95 -14.85
CA SER A 123 1.44 -4.47 -15.94
C SER A 123 0.02 -4.09 -15.50
N ASN A 124 -0.30 -4.23 -14.21
CA ASN A 124 -1.64 -4.22 -13.66
C ASN A 124 -1.92 -3.05 -12.71
N THR A 125 -0.95 -2.16 -12.39
CA THR A 125 -1.24 -0.96 -11.56
C THR A 125 -1.18 0.29 -12.41
N LEU A 126 -2.30 0.98 -12.56
CA LEU A 126 -2.42 2.27 -13.22
C LEU A 126 -2.26 3.40 -12.20
N VAL A 127 -1.31 4.29 -12.45
CA VAL A 127 -1.07 5.49 -11.62
C VAL A 127 -1.68 6.70 -12.31
N ILE A 128 -2.64 7.37 -11.65
CA ILE A 128 -3.37 8.51 -12.18
C ILE A 128 -3.02 9.76 -11.38
N PRO A 129 -2.35 10.76 -11.98
CA PRO A 129 -2.09 12.02 -11.31
C PRO A 129 -3.38 12.83 -11.12
N VAL A 130 -3.52 13.46 -9.96
CA VAL A 130 -4.68 14.32 -9.64
C VAL A 130 -4.25 15.79 -9.56
N LYS A 131 -3.58 16.19 -8.48
CA LYS A 131 -3.12 17.56 -8.25
C LYS A 131 -1.97 17.59 -7.25
N ASN A 132 -1.01 18.52 -7.41
CA ASN A 132 0.07 18.78 -6.45
C ASN A 132 0.87 17.52 -6.03
N GLY A 133 1.12 16.60 -6.97
CA GLY A 133 1.86 15.36 -6.70
C GLY A 133 1.04 14.25 -6.04
N VAL A 134 -0.26 14.46 -5.79
CA VAL A 134 -1.18 13.41 -5.35
C VAL A 134 -1.51 12.50 -6.54
N ASN A 135 -1.30 11.20 -6.35
CA ASN A 135 -1.61 10.16 -7.33
C ASN A 135 -2.62 9.16 -6.76
N ILE A 136 -3.39 8.55 -7.66
CA ILE A 136 -4.25 7.41 -7.36
C ILE A 136 -3.61 6.17 -7.99
N GLU A 137 -3.38 5.13 -7.18
CA GLU A 137 -2.97 3.82 -7.67
C GLU A 137 -4.20 2.92 -7.83
N MET A 138 -4.41 2.40 -9.03
CA MET A 138 -5.57 1.59 -9.40
C MET A 138 -5.09 0.22 -9.89
N VAL A 139 -5.52 -0.87 -9.24
CA VAL A 139 -5.17 -2.25 -9.59
C VAL A 139 -6.18 -2.78 -10.60
N ARG A 140 -5.69 -3.30 -11.71
CA ARG A 140 -6.47 -3.96 -12.75
C ARG A 140 -6.97 -5.31 -12.25
N VAL A 141 -8.27 -5.51 -12.32
CA VAL A 141 -8.96 -6.75 -11.98
C VAL A 141 -9.51 -7.33 -13.28
N GLU A 142 -9.02 -8.51 -13.64
CA GLU A 142 -9.51 -9.24 -14.81
C GLU A 142 -10.89 -9.83 -14.54
N GLY A 143 -11.82 -9.64 -15.49
CA GLY A 143 -13.14 -10.24 -15.43
C GLY A 143 -13.07 -11.76 -15.29
N GLY A 144 -14.10 -12.33 -14.68
CA GLY A 144 -14.14 -13.75 -14.35
C GLY A 144 -15.43 -14.15 -13.64
N THR A 145 -15.55 -15.44 -13.36
CA THR A 145 -16.70 -16.01 -12.66
C THR A 145 -16.28 -16.49 -11.28
N PHE A 146 -17.06 -16.16 -10.24
CA PHE A 146 -16.80 -16.57 -8.87
C PHE A 146 -18.09 -16.88 -8.11
N ALA A 147 -17.95 -17.65 -7.03
CA ALA A 147 -19.02 -17.86 -6.07
C ALA A 147 -19.07 -16.67 -5.10
N MET A 148 -20.13 -15.86 -5.20
CA MET A 148 -20.39 -14.71 -4.34
C MET A 148 -21.24 -15.12 -3.13
N GLY A 149 -20.96 -14.54 -1.96
CA GLY A 149 -21.65 -14.79 -0.70
C GLY A 149 -21.01 -15.88 0.16
N ALA A 150 -21.80 -16.51 1.04
CA ALA A 150 -21.34 -17.42 2.08
C ALA A 150 -20.87 -18.79 1.54
N THR A 151 -19.68 -18.81 0.94
CA THR A 151 -18.93 -19.99 0.50
C THR A 151 -18.36 -20.79 1.69
N PRO A 152 -17.90 -22.04 1.51
CA PRO A 152 -17.49 -22.92 2.62
C PRO A 152 -16.40 -22.36 3.55
N GLU A 153 -15.49 -21.54 3.02
CA GLU A 153 -14.43 -20.87 3.77
C GLU A 153 -14.93 -19.70 4.63
N MET A 154 -16.15 -19.20 4.40
CA MET A 154 -16.72 -18.11 5.18
C MET A 154 -17.36 -18.66 6.45
N LEU A 155 -16.57 -18.76 7.52
CA LEU A 155 -17.05 -19.28 8.80
C LEU A 155 -18.04 -18.32 9.43
N GLU A 156 -19.12 -18.85 10.03
CA GLU A 156 -20.17 -18.09 10.73
C GLU A 156 -20.80 -16.93 9.93
N PRO A 157 -21.22 -17.13 8.67
CA PRO A 157 -21.78 -16.06 7.85
C PRO A 157 -23.11 -15.57 8.43
N TYR A 158 -23.47 -14.31 8.17
CA TYR A 158 -24.81 -13.80 8.41
C TYR A 158 -25.80 -14.33 7.37
N ASP A 159 -27.09 -14.32 7.69
CA ASP A 159 -28.14 -14.84 6.80
C ASP A 159 -28.21 -14.07 5.47
N ASN A 160 -27.91 -12.77 5.48
CA ASN A 160 -27.92 -11.93 4.29
C ASN A 160 -26.73 -12.17 3.34
N GLU A 161 -25.73 -12.94 3.76
CA GLU A 161 -24.63 -13.42 2.91
C GLU A 161 -25.04 -14.67 2.09
N ARG A 162 -26.23 -15.22 2.35
CA ARG A 162 -26.76 -16.42 1.70
C ARG A 162 -27.83 -16.08 0.64
N PRO A 163 -28.01 -16.95 -0.37
CA PRO A 163 -27.17 -18.11 -0.70
C PRO A 163 -25.85 -17.71 -1.38
N ALA A 164 -24.86 -18.60 -1.31
CA ALA A 164 -23.74 -18.55 -2.24
C ALA A 164 -24.25 -18.82 -3.66
N HIS A 165 -23.85 -18.01 -4.63
CA HIS A 165 -24.34 -18.08 -6.01
C HIS A 165 -23.26 -17.65 -7.00
N GLN A 166 -23.39 -18.05 -8.26
CA GLN A 166 -22.39 -17.73 -9.29
C GLN A 166 -22.59 -16.33 -9.84
N VAL A 167 -21.53 -15.55 -9.89
CA VAL A 167 -21.51 -14.22 -10.50
C VAL A 167 -20.38 -14.14 -11.52
N THR A 168 -20.69 -13.64 -12.71
CA THR A 168 -19.71 -13.37 -13.77
C THR A 168 -19.54 -11.87 -13.95
N LEU A 169 -18.32 -11.36 -13.77
CA LEU A 169 -17.94 -10.00 -14.17
C LEU A 169 -17.39 -10.06 -15.59
N THR A 170 -18.13 -9.49 -16.56
CA THR A 170 -17.83 -9.68 -17.99
C THR A 170 -16.74 -8.75 -18.51
N LYS A 171 -16.43 -7.68 -17.76
CA LYS A 171 -15.45 -6.67 -18.12
C LYS A 171 -14.35 -6.62 -17.08
N ASN A 172 -13.14 -6.31 -17.52
CA ASN A 172 -12.10 -5.89 -16.60
C ASN A 172 -12.44 -4.48 -16.11
N TYR A 173 -11.91 -4.16 -14.95
CA TYR A 173 -12.02 -2.85 -14.34
C TYR A 173 -10.77 -2.60 -13.53
N TYR A 174 -10.60 -1.38 -13.06
CA TYR A 174 -9.61 -1.08 -12.04
C TYR A 174 -10.31 -0.76 -10.73
N ILE A 175 -9.70 -1.14 -9.62
CA ILE A 175 -10.14 -0.79 -8.27
C ILE A 175 -8.98 -0.16 -7.52
N GLY A 176 -9.27 0.80 -6.63
CA GLY A 176 -8.25 1.49 -5.84
C GLY A 176 -7.38 0.49 -5.10
N LYS A 177 -6.06 0.66 -5.18
CA LYS A 177 -5.10 -0.15 -4.42
C LYS A 177 -5.33 -0.03 -2.91
N TYR A 178 -5.76 1.15 -2.50
CA TYR A 178 -6.10 1.54 -1.14
C TYR A 178 -7.49 2.17 -1.09
N GLU A 179 -8.03 2.33 0.12
CA GLU A 179 -9.13 3.26 0.39
C GLU A 179 -8.75 4.68 -0.04
N VAL A 180 -9.74 5.55 -0.29
CA VAL A 180 -9.48 6.97 -0.55
C VAL A 180 -8.85 7.59 0.69
N THR A 181 -7.63 8.12 0.57
CA THR A 181 -6.95 8.76 1.70
C THR A 181 -7.47 10.15 1.98
N GLN A 182 -7.27 10.64 3.20
CA GLN A 182 -7.61 12.02 3.58
C GLN A 182 -6.86 13.04 2.72
N HIS A 183 -5.61 12.78 2.36
CA HIS A 183 -4.85 13.69 1.49
C HIS A 183 -5.43 13.77 0.07
N LEU A 184 -5.86 12.63 -0.48
CA LEU A 184 -6.55 12.60 -1.78
C LEU A 184 -7.89 13.34 -1.69
N TRP A 185 -8.68 13.06 -0.65
CA TRP A 185 -9.94 13.77 -0.39
C TRP A 185 -9.76 15.29 -0.33
N GLU A 186 -8.85 15.78 0.52
CA GLU A 186 -8.55 17.20 0.69
C GLU A 186 -8.13 17.86 -0.63
N SER A 187 -7.35 17.17 -1.46
CA SER A 187 -6.87 17.71 -2.73
C SER A 187 -7.99 17.98 -3.75
N VAL A 188 -9.12 17.26 -3.63
CA VAL A 188 -10.28 17.36 -4.52
C VAL A 188 -11.39 18.20 -3.91
N MET A 189 -11.65 18.03 -2.61
CA MET A 189 -12.81 18.61 -1.93
C MET A 189 -12.49 19.92 -1.19
N GLY A 190 -11.21 20.15 -0.83
CA GLY A 190 -10.78 21.33 -0.10
C GLY A 190 -11.13 21.35 1.39
N ASN A 191 -11.67 20.25 1.92
CA ASN A 191 -11.98 20.04 3.34
C ASN A 191 -11.59 18.62 3.76
N ASN A 192 -11.73 18.29 5.06
CA ASN A 192 -11.50 16.95 5.59
C ASN A 192 -12.55 16.64 6.67
N PRO A 193 -13.56 15.79 6.37
CA PRO A 193 -14.65 15.48 7.29
C PRO A 193 -14.27 14.46 8.37
N SER A 194 -13.14 13.76 8.22
CA SER A 194 -12.76 12.64 9.09
C SER A 194 -12.61 13.05 10.55
N VAL A 195 -13.03 12.20 11.47
CA VAL A 195 -12.82 12.37 12.91
C VAL A 195 -11.34 12.19 13.25
N PHE A 196 -10.71 11.14 12.75
CA PHE A 196 -9.29 10.88 12.93
C PHE A 196 -8.49 11.62 11.86
N LYS A 197 -7.33 12.19 12.21
CA LYS A 197 -6.57 13.04 11.29
C LYS A 197 -5.22 12.43 10.93
N GLY A 198 -4.96 12.33 9.63
CA GLY A 198 -3.67 11.91 9.08
C GLY A 198 -3.74 11.76 7.57
N LYS A 199 -2.76 12.34 6.86
CA LYS A 199 -2.76 12.40 5.39
C LYS A 199 -2.93 11.04 4.71
N THR A 200 -2.32 10.01 5.28
CA THR A 200 -2.32 8.64 4.74
C THR A 200 -3.39 7.74 5.34
N LEU A 201 -4.20 8.24 6.28
CA LEU A 201 -5.37 7.53 6.78
C LEU A 201 -6.46 7.50 5.70
N PRO A 202 -7.35 6.50 5.69
CA PRO A 202 -8.57 6.56 4.91
C PRO A 202 -9.41 7.77 5.32
N VAL A 203 -10.11 8.35 4.36
CA VAL A 203 -11.18 9.29 4.65
C VAL A 203 -12.36 8.52 5.22
N GLU A 204 -12.83 8.94 6.38
CA GLU A 204 -14.04 8.45 7.04
C GLU A 204 -15.00 9.59 7.39
N SER A 205 -16.15 9.25 7.96
CA SER A 205 -17.26 10.17 8.23
C SER A 205 -17.80 10.83 6.97
N VAL A 206 -17.88 10.06 5.89
CA VAL A 206 -18.42 10.47 4.59
C VAL A 206 -19.70 9.70 4.28
N THR A 207 -20.73 10.42 3.83
CA THR A 207 -21.95 9.79 3.34
C THR A 207 -21.74 9.25 1.93
N TRP A 208 -22.60 8.31 1.52
CA TRP A 208 -22.60 7.82 0.13
C TRP A 208 -22.72 8.97 -0.89
N LYS A 209 -23.49 10.02 -0.55
CA LYS A 209 -23.61 11.23 -1.40
C LYS A 209 -22.32 12.02 -1.48
N ASP A 210 -21.59 12.16 -0.38
CA ASP A 210 -20.30 12.86 -0.36
C ASP A 210 -19.27 12.12 -1.22
N CYS A 211 -19.28 10.77 -1.20
CA CYS A 211 -18.46 9.95 -2.09
C CYS A 211 -18.74 10.27 -3.57
N HIS A 212 -20.00 10.37 -3.98
CA HIS A 212 -20.36 10.75 -5.35
C HIS A 212 -20.00 12.20 -5.70
N GLU A 213 -20.07 13.14 -4.74
CA GLU A 213 -19.60 14.50 -4.97
C GLU A 213 -18.08 14.53 -5.19
N PHE A 214 -17.32 13.82 -4.35
CA PHE A 214 -15.88 13.63 -4.53
C PHE A 214 -15.56 13.04 -5.90
N ILE A 215 -16.23 11.94 -6.27
CA ILE A 215 -16.04 11.26 -7.56
C ILE A 215 -16.35 12.23 -8.72
N LYS A 216 -17.43 13.01 -8.64
CA LYS A 216 -17.79 13.98 -9.67
C LYS A 216 -16.68 15.02 -9.86
N LYS A 217 -16.14 15.59 -8.78
CA LYS A 217 -15.03 16.55 -8.85
C LYS A 217 -13.74 15.90 -9.34
N LEU A 218 -13.44 14.69 -8.88
CA LEU A 218 -12.28 13.92 -9.31
C LEU A 218 -12.32 13.64 -10.83
N ASN A 219 -13.48 13.27 -11.36
CA ASN A 219 -13.68 13.03 -12.79
C ASN A 219 -13.43 14.29 -13.62
N ILE A 220 -13.87 15.47 -13.13
CA ILE A 220 -13.59 16.76 -13.79
C ILE A 220 -12.08 17.05 -13.83
N VAL A 221 -11.37 16.81 -12.72
CA VAL A 221 -9.93 17.10 -12.61
C VAL A 221 -9.09 16.15 -13.47
N THR A 222 -9.48 14.88 -13.56
CA THR A 222 -8.67 13.83 -14.19
C THR A 222 -9.09 13.50 -15.62
N GLY A 223 -10.30 13.88 -16.05
CA GLY A 223 -10.86 13.44 -17.32
C GLY A 223 -11.06 11.93 -17.40
N ARG A 224 -11.31 11.28 -16.25
CA ARG A 224 -11.55 9.84 -16.11
C ARG A 224 -12.97 9.59 -15.60
N VAL A 225 -13.39 8.32 -15.59
CA VAL A 225 -14.72 7.88 -15.16
C VAL A 225 -14.61 7.02 -13.91
N PHE A 226 -14.18 7.64 -12.81
CA PHE A 226 -14.24 7.02 -11.50
C PHE A 226 -15.70 6.85 -11.04
N ARG A 227 -15.91 5.84 -10.20
CA ARG A 227 -17.19 5.46 -9.58
C ARG A 227 -16.93 4.69 -8.28
N LEU A 228 -17.99 4.40 -7.53
CA LEU A 228 -17.92 3.34 -6.51
C LEU A 228 -17.87 1.96 -7.21
N PRO A 229 -17.21 0.96 -6.61
CA PRO A 229 -17.36 -0.42 -7.07
C PRO A 229 -18.80 -0.89 -6.87
N THR A 230 -19.27 -1.82 -7.71
CA THR A 230 -20.44 -2.61 -7.33
C THR A 230 -20.08 -3.55 -6.18
N GLU A 231 -21.09 -4.02 -5.47
CA GLU A 231 -20.92 -5.00 -4.40
C GLU A 231 -20.21 -6.28 -4.91
N ALA A 232 -20.55 -6.71 -6.13
CA ALA A 232 -19.94 -7.87 -6.77
C ALA A 232 -18.48 -7.62 -7.18
N GLU A 233 -18.18 -6.46 -7.74
CA GLU A 233 -16.79 -6.07 -8.05
C GLU A 233 -15.93 -5.95 -6.80
N TRP A 234 -16.49 -5.43 -5.71
CA TRP A 234 -15.79 -5.33 -4.44
C TRP A 234 -15.46 -6.71 -3.89
N GLU A 235 -16.44 -7.62 -3.81
CA GLU A 235 -16.20 -8.96 -3.25
C GLU A 235 -15.27 -9.80 -4.12
N TYR A 236 -15.43 -9.73 -5.44
CA TYR A 236 -14.54 -10.42 -6.37
C TYR A 236 -13.08 -9.95 -6.21
N ALA A 237 -12.86 -8.63 -6.10
CA ALA A 237 -11.55 -8.06 -5.84
C ALA A 237 -11.02 -8.46 -4.45
N ALA A 238 -11.87 -8.45 -3.41
CA ALA A 238 -11.51 -8.85 -2.05
C ALA A 238 -11.06 -10.31 -1.98
N ARG A 239 -11.68 -11.18 -2.78
CA ARG A 239 -11.34 -12.60 -2.87
C ARG A 239 -10.09 -12.90 -3.71
N GLY A 240 -9.44 -11.88 -4.27
CA GLY A 240 -8.24 -12.02 -5.11
C GLY A 240 -8.53 -12.27 -6.59
N GLY A 241 -9.79 -12.09 -7.03
CA GLY A 241 -10.22 -12.29 -8.42
C GLY A 241 -9.84 -13.66 -8.97
N ASN A 242 -9.35 -13.71 -10.22
CA ASN A 242 -8.85 -14.95 -10.85
C ASN A 242 -7.62 -15.56 -10.15
N LYS A 243 -7.00 -14.87 -9.18
CA LYS A 243 -5.85 -15.37 -8.40
C LYS A 243 -6.23 -15.78 -6.98
N GLY A 244 -7.51 -15.73 -6.64
CA GLY A 244 -8.01 -16.02 -5.30
C GLY A 244 -7.64 -17.42 -4.82
N LYS A 245 -7.31 -17.52 -3.53
CA LYS A 245 -6.93 -18.79 -2.89
C LYS A 245 -8.03 -19.40 -2.01
N GLY A 246 -9.20 -18.76 -1.95
CA GLY A 246 -10.32 -19.23 -1.14
C GLY A 246 -10.12 -18.98 0.36
N TYR A 247 -9.48 -17.87 0.71
CA TYR A 247 -9.33 -17.44 2.09
C TYR A 247 -10.60 -16.79 2.63
N GLN A 248 -10.77 -16.86 3.94
CA GLN A 248 -11.85 -16.17 4.65
C GLN A 248 -11.71 -14.64 4.60
N TYR A 249 -10.48 -14.15 4.64
CA TYR A 249 -10.13 -12.73 4.58
C TYR A 249 -9.28 -12.44 3.35
N SER A 250 -9.26 -11.17 2.95
CA SER A 250 -8.56 -10.74 1.75
C SER A 250 -7.06 -10.97 1.87
N GLY A 251 -6.56 -12.06 1.29
CA GLY A 251 -5.14 -12.43 1.24
C GLY A 251 -4.63 -13.39 2.33
N SER A 252 -5.42 -13.74 3.35
CA SER A 252 -5.00 -14.67 4.42
C SER A 252 -6.21 -15.23 5.19
N ASP A 253 -6.06 -16.42 5.79
CA ASP A 253 -6.99 -16.91 6.83
C ASP A 253 -6.62 -16.38 8.23
N ILE A 254 -5.44 -15.78 8.39
CA ILE A 254 -4.98 -15.16 9.63
C ILE A 254 -5.28 -13.67 9.54
N LEU A 255 -6.35 -13.20 10.19
CA LEU A 255 -6.78 -11.82 10.00
C LEU A 255 -5.71 -10.80 10.43
N SER A 256 -4.93 -11.06 11.48
CA SER A 256 -3.90 -10.12 11.94
C SER A 256 -2.86 -9.76 10.89
N ASP A 257 -2.70 -10.58 9.85
CA ASP A 257 -1.79 -10.34 8.73
C ASP A 257 -2.33 -9.25 7.78
N VAL A 258 -3.65 -9.16 7.64
CA VAL A 258 -4.32 -8.41 6.57
C VAL A 258 -5.20 -7.26 7.08
N ALA A 259 -5.44 -7.14 8.39
CA ALA A 259 -6.42 -6.19 8.92
C ALA A 259 -6.02 -5.39 10.16
N TRP A 260 -6.59 -4.19 10.24
CA TRP A 260 -6.84 -3.45 11.48
C TRP A 260 -8.31 -3.59 11.88
N TRP A 261 -8.59 -4.07 13.09
CA TRP A 261 -9.93 -4.37 13.61
C TRP A 261 -10.05 -4.06 15.12
N GLY A 262 -11.22 -4.28 15.72
CA GLY A 262 -11.48 -3.91 17.12
C GLY A 262 -10.57 -4.54 18.18
N ALA A 263 -9.95 -5.70 17.90
CA ALA A 263 -9.06 -6.37 18.85
C ALA A 263 -7.59 -5.90 18.78
N ASN A 264 -7.13 -5.38 17.63
CA ASN A 264 -5.76 -4.89 17.45
C ASN A 264 -5.65 -3.37 17.22
N SER A 265 -6.78 -2.68 17.14
CA SER A 265 -6.82 -1.23 16.93
C SER A 265 -8.04 -0.57 17.57
N LYS A 266 -7.89 0.74 17.85
CA LYS A 266 -8.92 1.66 18.35
C LYS A 266 -9.14 2.87 17.42
N GLN A 267 -8.61 2.84 16.20
CA GLN A 267 -8.69 3.92 15.21
C GLN A 267 -8.32 3.41 13.80
N PRO A 268 -8.62 4.15 12.71
CA PRO A 268 -8.06 3.84 11.40
C PRO A 268 -6.53 3.99 11.40
N HIS A 269 -5.89 3.27 10.48
CA HIS A 269 -4.44 3.28 10.27
C HIS A 269 -4.09 3.77 8.87
N PRO A 270 -2.82 4.17 8.64
CA PRO A 270 -2.34 4.46 7.31
C PRO A 270 -2.61 3.28 6.38
N VAL A 271 -3.14 3.59 5.18
CA VAL A 271 -3.45 2.58 4.17
C VAL A 271 -2.21 1.77 3.80
N GLY A 272 -2.39 0.50 3.45
CA GLY A 272 -1.30 -0.34 2.95
C GLY A 272 -0.28 -0.79 3.99
N THR A 273 -0.63 -0.76 5.28
CA THR A 273 0.27 -1.17 6.38
C THR A 273 0.12 -2.64 6.78
N LYS A 274 -0.82 -3.36 6.18
CA LYS A 274 -1.02 -4.81 6.30
C LYS A 274 -0.70 -5.52 4.99
N LEU A 275 -0.71 -6.85 4.98
CA LEU A 275 -0.47 -7.60 3.75
C LEU A 275 -1.62 -7.39 2.75
N PRO A 276 -1.31 -7.26 1.44
CA PRO A 276 -2.33 -7.22 0.40
C PRO A 276 -2.85 -8.62 0.06
N ASN A 277 -3.93 -8.66 -0.72
CA ASN A 277 -4.39 -9.88 -1.36
C ASN A 277 -3.59 -10.25 -2.62
N GLU A 278 -4.01 -11.32 -3.31
CA GLU A 278 -3.30 -11.88 -4.48
C GLU A 278 -3.25 -10.96 -5.70
N LEU A 279 -4.06 -9.90 -5.71
CA LEU A 279 -4.03 -8.85 -6.74
C LEU A 279 -3.14 -7.67 -6.35
N GLY A 280 -2.67 -7.59 -5.10
CA GLY A 280 -1.93 -6.44 -4.58
C GLY A 280 -2.82 -5.32 -4.05
N ILE A 281 -4.09 -5.62 -3.71
CA ILE A 281 -5.04 -4.68 -3.13
C ILE A 281 -4.99 -4.83 -1.60
N TYR A 282 -4.94 -3.69 -0.91
CA TYR A 282 -4.79 -3.62 0.54
C TYR A 282 -6.10 -3.27 1.24
N ASP A 283 -6.17 -3.62 2.52
CA ASP A 283 -7.20 -3.18 3.47
C ASP A 283 -8.64 -3.65 3.13
N MET A 284 -8.80 -4.62 2.22
CA MET A 284 -10.11 -5.19 1.85
C MET A 284 -10.75 -6.08 2.95
N SER A 285 -10.09 -6.21 4.11
CA SER A 285 -10.58 -6.96 5.28
C SER A 285 -10.34 -6.20 6.58
N GLY A 286 -10.40 -4.87 6.59
CA GLY A 286 -10.30 -4.10 7.83
C GLY A 286 -10.10 -2.62 7.59
N ASN A 287 -9.51 -1.93 8.56
CA ASN A 287 -9.34 -0.48 8.57
C ASN A 287 -10.69 0.24 8.64
N VAL A 288 -11.32 0.58 7.52
CA VAL A 288 -12.68 1.14 7.49
C VAL A 288 -13.62 0.34 6.58
N TRP A 289 -14.91 0.40 6.88
CA TRP A 289 -15.96 -0.03 5.97
C TRP A 289 -15.92 0.80 4.68
N GLU A 290 -16.30 0.19 3.56
CA GLU A 290 -16.26 0.83 2.25
C GLU A 290 -17.63 0.85 1.59
N TRP A 291 -18.15 2.06 1.31
CA TRP A 291 -19.35 2.24 0.50
C TRP A 291 -19.21 1.57 -0.88
N VAL A 292 -20.27 0.88 -1.31
CA VAL A 292 -20.44 0.38 -2.68
C VAL A 292 -21.65 1.03 -3.36
N GLU A 293 -21.78 0.85 -4.68
CA GLU A 293 -22.88 1.45 -5.45
C GLU A 293 -24.25 0.87 -5.07
N ASP A 294 -24.28 -0.43 -4.75
CA ASP A 294 -25.48 -1.24 -4.56
C ASP A 294 -26.39 -0.77 -3.41
N GLY A 295 -27.69 -0.88 -3.65
CA GLY A 295 -28.71 -0.75 -2.63
C GLY A 295 -28.91 -2.06 -1.85
N LYS A 296 -29.62 -1.97 -0.73
CA LYS A 296 -29.94 -3.15 0.07
C LYS A 296 -30.84 -4.13 -0.70
N GLY A 297 -30.51 -5.41 -0.64
CA GLY A 297 -31.39 -6.50 -1.04
C GLY A 297 -30.76 -7.89 -0.89
N GLU A 298 -31.45 -8.90 -1.40
CA GLU A 298 -31.20 -10.31 -1.12
C GLU A 298 -30.51 -11.01 -2.29
N TYR A 299 -29.60 -11.94 -1.97
CA TYR A 299 -29.01 -12.81 -2.97
C TYR A 299 -30.01 -13.82 -3.49
N GLN A 300 -29.88 -14.12 -4.78
CA GLN A 300 -30.68 -15.13 -5.47
C GLN A 300 -29.77 -16.31 -5.79
N SER A 301 -30.30 -17.54 -5.76
CA SER A 301 -29.49 -18.73 -6.07
C SER A 301 -29.10 -18.86 -7.55
N THR A 302 -29.72 -18.08 -8.42
CA THR A 302 -29.47 -18.10 -9.87
C THR A 302 -28.16 -17.41 -10.22
N ALA A 303 -27.46 -17.92 -11.24
CA ALA A 303 -26.27 -17.26 -11.76
C ALA A 303 -26.59 -15.86 -12.33
N GLN A 304 -25.70 -14.90 -12.10
CA GLN A 304 -25.87 -13.51 -12.55
C GLN A 304 -24.62 -13.03 -13.32
N SER A 305 -24.80 -12.05 -14.20
CA SER A 305 -23.71 -11.37 -14.90
C SER A 305 -23.76 -9.87 -14.60
N ASP A 306 -22.63 -9.31 -14.18
CA ASP A 306 -22.46 -7.91 -13.75
C ASP A 306 -23.62 -7.40 -12.86
N PRO A 307 -24.00 -8.13 -11.79
CA PRO A 307 -25.15 -7.75 -11.00
C PRO A 307 -24.89 -6.41 -10.32
N ILE A 308 -25.89 -5.54 -10.41
CA ILE A 308 -25.98 -4.32 -9.63
C ILE A 308 -27.37 -4.25 -9.03
N MET A 309 -27.43 -4.25 -7.70
CA MET A 309 -28.67 -4.21 -6.95
C MET A 309 -29.16 -2.77 -6.84
N ILE A 310 -29.59 -2.21 -7.98
CA ILE A 310 -30.23 -0.90 -8.01
C ILE A 310 -31.67 -1.07 -7.54
N SER A 311 -31.91 -0.81 -6.26
CA SER A 311 -33.28 -0.59 -5.79
C SER A 311 -33.57 0.91 -5.76
N PRO A 312 -34.34 1.46 -6.72
CA PRO A 312 -34.75 2.87 -6.71
C PRO A 312 -35.66 3.22 -5.52
N ARG A 313 -36.02 2.23 -4.67
CA ARG A 313 -36.83 2.39 -3.47
C ARG A 313 -36.04 2.34 -2.17
N THR A 314 -34.77 1.93 -2.18
CA THR A 314 -34.01 1.82 -0.93
C THR A 314 -33.21 3.08 -0.68
N LEU A 315 -33.56 3.76 0.42
CA LEU A 315 -32.74 4.81 1.00
C LEU A 315 -31.47 4.22 1.67
N SER A 316 -31.29 2.90 1.67
CA SER A 316 -30.13 2.22 2.22
C SER A 316 -29.16 1.75 1.14
N LYS A 317 -27.87 1.92 1.42
CA LYS A 317 -26.75 1.52 0.57
C LYS A 317 -25.91 0.48 1.30
N MET A 318 -25.29 -0.42 0.54
CA MET A 318 -24.44 -1.46 1.08
C MET A 318 -23.02 -0.94 1.29
N TYR A 319 -22.30 -1.54 2.23
CA TYR A 319 -20.87 -1.33 2.44
C TYR A 319 -20.20 -2.63 2.91
N ARG A 320 -18.88 -2.71 2.71
CA ARG A 320 -18.09 -3.96 2.77
C ARG A 320 -16.75 -3.79 3.52
N GLY A 321 -16.11 -4.89 3.92
CA GLY A 321 -14.71 -4.91 4.39
C GLY A 321 -14.49 -4.95 5.90
N GLY A 322 -15.38 -4.36 6.69
CA GLY A 322 -15.21 -4.31 8.15
C GLY A 322 -14.09 -3.37 8.57
N GLY A 323 -13.51 -3.64 9.75
CA GLY A 323 -12.39 -2.86 10.27
C GLY A 323 -12.60 -2.43 11.70
N PHE A 324 -11.81 -1.47 12.17
CA PHE A 324 -12.05 -0.87 13.49
C PHE A 324 -13.45 -0.21 13.51
N PRO A 325 -14.23 -0.26 14.61
CA PRO A 325 -14.04 -0.97 15.89
C PRO A 325 -14.59 -2.41 15.90
N ASN A 326 -14.93 -2.95 14.74
CA ASN A 326 -15.71 -4.17 14.60
C ASN A 326 -14.94 -5.44 14.99
N ASN A 327 -15.70 -6.51 15.20
CA ASN A 327 -15.16 -7.83 15.52
C ASN A 327 -14.70 -8.59 14.26
N GLU A 328 -14.14 -9.76 14.49
CA GLU A 328 -13.67 -10.71 13.49
C GLU A 328 -14.65 -11.08 12.41
N ARG A 329 -15.89 -11.33 12.84
CA ARG A 329 -16.98 -11.73 11.99
C ARG A 329 -17.23 -10.72 10.87
N ASN A 330 -16.94 -9.45 11.13
CA ASN A 330 -17.20 -8.34 10.22
C ASN A 330 -16.07 -8.10 9.20
N CYS A 331 -14.94 -8.79 9.27
CA CYS A 331 -13.81 -8.57 8.35
C CYS A 331 -13.77 -9.56 7.16
N ARG A 332 -14.70 -10.52 7.10
CA ARG A 332 -14.79 -11.51 6.02
C ARG A 332 -15.11 -10.87 4.68
N SER A 333 -14.58 -11.43 3.60
CA SER A 333 -14.82 -10.87 2.25
C SER A 333 -16.29 -10.96 1.80
N SER A 334 -17.10 -11.86 2.36
CA SER A 334 -18.53 -12.01 2.04
C SER A 334 -19.47 -11.17 2.89
N VAL A 335 -18.99 -10.51 3.96
CA VAL A 335 -19.86 -9.79 4.89
C VAL A 335 -20.63 -8.69 4.16
N ARG A 336 -21.90 -8.49 4.54
CA ARG A 336 -22.77 -7.48 3.95
C ARG A 336 -23.45 -6.68 5.04
N ILE A 337 -23.21 -5.38 5.08
CA ILE A 337 -23.93 -4.46 5.97
C ILE A 337 -24.50 -3.33 5.11
N GLY A 338 -25.61 -2.75 5.53
CA GLY A 338 -26.20 -1.62 4.82
C GLY A 338 -26.95 -0.69 5.75
N ASP A 339 -26.74 0.60 5.54
CA ASP A 339 -27.31 1.72 6.29
C ASP A 339 -27.95 2.75 5.36
N PRO A 340 -28.76 3.69 5.89
CA PRO A 340 -29.23 4.82 5.10
C PRO A 340 -28.08 5.53 4.37
N PHE A 341 -28.29 6.03 3.15
CA PHE A 341 -27.27 6.73 2.35
C PHE A 341 -26.75 8.00 3.05
N THR A 342 -27.44 8.48 4.08
CA THR A 342 -27.06 9.62 4.93
C THR A 342 -26.17 9.22 6.11
N ALA A 343 -25.99 7.91 6.35
CA ALA A 343 -25.11 7.43 7.40
C ALA A 343 -23.67 7.84 7.10
N HIS A 344 -22.96 8.16 8.17
CA HIS A 344 -21.56 8.49 8.19
C HIS A 344 -21.08 8.23 9.61
N ASP A 345 -19.96 7.55 9.76
CA ASP A 345 -19.33 7.33 11.05
C ASP A 345 -17.81 7.24 10.90
N SER A 346 -17.11 7.23 12.04
CA SER A 346 -15.65 7.27 12.10
C SER A 346 -14.94 6.00 11.63
N SER A 347 -15.69 5.02 11.15
CA SER A 347 -15.23 3.75 10.58
C SER A 347 -15.76 3.49 9.17
N LEU A 348 -16.39 4.48 8.52
CA LEU A 348 -17.01 4.33 7.22
C LEU A 348 -16.42 5.30 6.20
N GLY A 349 -15.69 4.72 5.24
CA GLY A 349 -15.06 5.38 4.10
C GLY A 349 -15.49 4.73 2.78
N PHE A 350 -14.59 4.74 1.80
CA PHE A 350 -14.83 4.16 0.49
C PHE A 350 -13.55 3.97 -0.32
N ARG A 351 -13.71 3.22 -1.41
CA ARG A 351 -12.69 2.95 -2.42
C ARG A 351 -13.22 3.31 -3.80
N LEU A 352 -12.30 3.63 -4.71
CA LEU A 352 -12.64 3.95 -6.10
C LEU A 352 -12.65 2.69 -6.97
N ALA A 353 -13.53 2.69 -7.97
CA ALA A 353 -13.40 1.87 -9.16
C ALA A 353 -13.32 2.76 -10.41
N LEU A 354 -12.72 2.24 -11.47
CA LEU A 354 -12.56 2.91 -12.76
C LEU A 354 -12.83 1.88 -13.86
N SER A 355 -13.73 2.20 -14.77
CA SER A 355 -14.01 1.37 -15.94
C SER A 355 -12.80 1.37 -16.89
N GLU A 356 -12.47 0.21 -17.46
CA GLU A 356 -11.45 0.08 -18.52
C GLU A 356 -11.93 0.67 -19.86
#